data_AF-A0AAJ7FCN6-F1
#
_entry.id   AF-A0AAJ7FCN6-F1
#
_cell.length_a   1.000
_cell.length_b   1.000
_cell.length_c   1.000
_cell.angle_alpha   90.00
_cell.angle_beta   90.00
_cell.angle_gamma   90.00
#
_symmetry.space_group_name_H-M   'P 1'
#
loop_
_entity.id
_entity.type
_entity.pdbx_description
1 polymer ?
#
loop_
_entity_poly.entity_id
_entity_poly.type
_entity_poly.pdbx_seq_one_letter_code
_entity_poly.pdbx_strand_id
1 'polypeptide(L)'
;MTTKLVLFLCVALLVVGVINAAPDKSNCGRHGDPCRENRECCSNLWCHSYAGHCVSKQGSVGKKPLKEKERPKDSVDHRRKID
;
A
#
# COMPACT_ATOMS: atom_id res chain seq x y z
N MET A 1 -48.27 8.91 0.19
CA MET A 1 -47.38 9.57 -0.80
C MET A 1 -45.97 9.80 -0.28
N THR A 2 -45.78 9.89 1.05
CA THR A 2 -44.49 10.11 1.72
C THR A 2 -43.53 8.92 1.67
N THR A 3 -44.02 7.67 1.79
CA THR A 3 -43.15 6.48 1.80
C THR A 3 -42.36 6.28 0.50
N LYS A 4 -42.99 6.55 -0.66
CA LYS A 4 -42.31 6.44 -1.96
C LYS A 4 -41.18 7.47 -2.08
N LEU A 5 -41.41 8.70 -1.62
CA LEU A 5 -40.39 9.76 -1.60
C LEU A 5 -39.23 9.41 -0.68
N VAL A 6 -39.51 8.85 0.51
CA VAL A 6 -38.47 8.37 1.44
C VAL A 6 -37.62 7.26 0.80
N LEU A 7 -38.24 6.31 0.10
CA LEU A 7 -37.52 5.25 -0.60
C LEU A 7 -36.62 5.81 -1.72
N PHE A 8 -37.11 6.74 -2.53
CA PHE A 8 -36.30 7.37 -3.58
C PHE A 8 -35.12 8.16 -3.00
N LEU A 9 -35.31 8.87 -1.89
CA LEU A 9 -34.23 9.59 -1.21
C LEU A 9 -33.17 8.63 -0.63
N CYS A 10 -33.58 7.54 0.02
CA CYS A 10 -32.66 6.54 0.53
C CYS A 10 -31.85 5.88 -0.59
N VAL A 11 -32.49 5.50 -1.71
CA VAL A 11 -31.80 4.89 -2.84
C VAL A 11 -30.83 5.88 -3.48
N ALA A 12 -31.21 7.15 -3.65
CA ALA A 12 -30.32 8.20 -4.17
C ALA A 12 -29.08 8.41 -3.29
N LEU A 13 -29.26 8.45 -1.96
CA LEU A 13 -28.16 8.59 -1.00
C LEU A 13 -27.21 7.38 -1.02
N LEU A 14 -27.76 6.16 -1.10
CA LEU A 14 -26.96 4.94 -1.19
C LEU A 14 -26.12 4.93 -2.46
N VAL A 15 -26.72 5.20 -3.63
CA VAL A 15 -26.00 5.23 -4.92
C VAL A 15 -24.85 6.24 -4.90
N VAL A 16 -25.07 7.44 -4.35
CA VAL A 16 -24.01 8.46 -4.23
C VAL A 16 -22.91 8.02 -3.24
N GLY A 17 -23.29 7.34 -2.16
CA GLY A 17 -22.35 6.86 -1.13
C GLY A 17 -21.39 5.77 -1.62
N VAL A 18 -21.83 4.85 -2.49
CA VAL A 18 -20.98 3.74 -2.96
C VAL A 18 -19.85 4.21 -3.89
N ILE A 19 -20.05 5.33 -4.62
CA ILE A 19 -19.10 5.81 -5.62
C ILE A 19 -17.81 6.37 -4.95
N ASN A 20 -17.90 6.85 -3.71
CA ASN A 20 -16.76 7.41 -2.98
C ASN A 20 -15.92 6.37 -2.23
N ALA A 21 -16.20 5.07 -2.39
CA ALA A 21 -15.41 4.00 -1.80
C ALA A 21 -14.22 3.56 -2.68
N ALA A 22 -13.82 4.38 -3.66
CA ALA A 22 -12.55 4.21 -4.35
C ALA A 22 -11.45 4.87 -3.49
N PRO A 23 -10.57 4.09 -2.83
CA PRO A 23 -9.39 4.65 -2.20
C PRO A 23 -8.44 5.04 -3.32
N ASP A 24 -8.58 6.24 -3.86
CA ASP A 24 -7.56 6.82 -4.72
C ASP A 24 -6.79 7.87 -3.94
N LYS A 25 -5.46 7.76 -4.00
CA LYS A 25 -4.43 8.73 -3.58
C LYS A 25 -3.72 8.53 -2.23
N SER A 26 -3.55 7.29 -1.76
CA SER A 26 -2.36 6.90 -0.99
C SER A 26 -2.08 5.39 -1.14
N ASN A 27 -2.13 4.90 -2.38
CA ASN A 27 -2.20 3.46 -2.71
C ASN A 27 -0.83 2.80 -2.74
N CYS A 28 -0.20 2.75 -1.57
CA CYS A 28 0.87 1.79 -1.35
C CYS A 28 0.27 0.50 -0.77
N GLY A 29 0.84 -0.63 -1.13
CA GLY A 29 0.47 -1.96 -0.67
C GLY A 29 0.63 -2.11 0.83
N ARG A 30 -0.43 -2.62 1.45
CA ARG A 30 -0.52 -3.08 2.84
C ARG A 30 0.11 -4.46 2.99
N HIS A 31 0.22 -4.91 4.23
CA HIS A 31 0.76 -6.22 4.53
C HIS A 31 -0.08 -7.32 3.84
N GLY A 32 0.57 -8.18 3.07
CA GLY A 32 -0.09 -9.21 2.29
C GLY A 32 -0.56 -8.77 0.90
N ASP A 33 -0.51 -7.48 0.56
CA ASP A 33 -0.80 -7.04 -0.81
C ASP A 33 0.27 -7.52 -1.79
N PRO A 34 -0.12 -7.92 -3.00
CA PRO A 34 0.82 -8.39 -4.01
C PRO A 34 1.78 -7.27 -4.42
N CYS A 35 3.03 -7.64 -4.68
CA CYS A 35 4.04 -6.69 -5.11
C CYS A 35 5.09 -7.34 -6.00
N ARG A 36 5.70 -6.53 -6.87
CA ARG A 36 6.86 -6.88 -7.70
C ARG A 36 8.11 -6.12 -7.26
N GLU A 37 7.95 -4.88 -6.80
CA GLU A 37 9.04 -4.03 -6.31
C GLU A 37 8.72 -3.36 -4.98
N ASN A 38 9.77 -2.97 -4.25
CA ASN A 38 9.64 -2.37 -2.91
C ASN A 38 8.87 -1.03 -2.88
N ARG A 39 8.75 -0.35 -4.02
CA ARG A 39 8.07 0.95 -4.14
C ARG A 39 6.54 0.81 -4.18
N GLU A 40 6.06 -0.38 -4.50
CA GLU A 40 4.64 -0.72 -4.48
C GLU A 40 4.13 -0.88 -3.05
N CYS A 41 5.00 -1.22 -2.08
CA CYS A 41 4.65 -1.34 -0.66
C CYS A 41 4.77 -0.02 0.10
N CYS A 42 3.99 0.16 1.17
CA CYS A 42 4.11 1.35 2.02
C CYS A 42 5.48 1.45 2.71
N SER A 43 5.86 2.65 3.18
CA SER A 43 7.22 2.97 3.67
C SER A 43 7.78 2.00 4.72
N ASN A 44 6.92 1.38 5.55
CA ASN A 44 7.30 0.42 6.59
C ASN A 44 7.32 -1.05 6.13
N LEU A 45 6.98 -1.30 4.87
CA LEU A 45 6.92 -2.61 4.25
C LEU A 45 7.94 -2.72 3.11
N TRP A 46 8.28 -3.95 2.77
CA TRP A 46 9.10 -4.27 1.61
C TRP A 46 8.49 -5.47 0.88
N CYS A 47 8.81 -5.58 -0.41
CA CYS A 47 8.31 -6.65 -1.25
C CYS A 47 9.19 -7.88 -1.12
N HIS A 48 8.62 -8.99 -0.63
CA HIS A 48 9.36 -10.24 -0.54
C HIS A 48 9.44 -10.90 -1.92
N SER A 49 10.59 -10.81 -2.61
CA SER A 49 10.73 -11.20 -4.02
C SER A 49 10.34 -12.65 -4.34
N TYR A 50 10.50 -13.58 -3.40
CA TYR A 50 10.09 -14.98 -3.59
C TYR A 50 8.59 -15.19 -3.33
N ALA A 51 8.00 -14.42 -2.42
CA ALA A 51 6.62 -14.64 -1.98
C ALA A 51 5.62 -13.68 -2.66
N GLY A 52 6.12 -12.66 -3.34
CA GLY A 52 5.34 -11.74 -4.17
C GLY A 52 4.38 -10.86 -3.39
N HIS A 53 4.61 -10.62 -2.10
CA HIS A 53 3.75 -9.78 -1.27
C HIS A 53 4.52 -8.91 -0.27
N CYS A 54 3.88 -7.81 0.14
CA CYS A 54 4.43 -6.85 1.07
C CYS A 54 4.49 -7.43 2.49
N VAL A 55 5.69 -7.46 3.09
CA VAL A 55 5.90 -7.90 4.48
C VAL A 55 6.51 -6.79 5.33
N SER A 56 6.34 -6.87 6.65
CA SER A 56 6.92 -5.90 7.59
C SER A 56 8.44 -5.95 7.50
N LYS A 57 9.09 -4.79 7.40
CA LYS A 57 10.54 -4.70 7.65
C LYS A 57 10.73 -5.05 9.13
N GLN A 58 11.53 -6.07 9.47
CA GLN A 58 11.75 -6.56 10.84
C GLN A 58 12.54 -5.55 11.72
N GLY A 59 12.12 -4.29 11.76
CA GLY A 59 12.74 -3.19 12.47
C GLY A 59 11.84 -1.98 12.75
N SER A 60 10.51 -2.10 12.58
CA SER A 60 9.56 -0.97 12.73
C SER A 60 8.72 -0.98 14.01
N VAL A 61 9.08 -1.73 15.06
CA VAL A 61 8.55 -1.46 16.40
C VAL A 61 9.16 -0.15 16.91
N GLY A 62 8.47 0.97 16.66
CA GLY A 62 8.66 2.22 17.39
C GLY A 62 10.06 2.85 17.36
N LYS A 63 10.64 3.14 16.19
CA LYS A 63 11.73 4.13 16.09
C LYS A 63 11.26 5.42 15.42
N LYS A 64 11.55 6.54 16.10
CA LYS A 64 11.41 7.95 15.70
C LYS A 64 11.76 8.19 14.21
N PRO A 65 11.29 9.30 13.59
CA PRO A 65 11.58 9.60 12.19
C PRO A 65 13.09 9.64 11.99
N LEU A 66 13.64 8.60 11.38
CA LEU A 66 14.99 8.65 10.88
C LEU A 66 14.92 9.55 9.66
N LYS A 67 15.44 10.78 9.81
CA LYS A 67 15.76 11.69 8.72
C LYS A 67 16.16 10.88 7.49
N GLU A 68 15.53 11.19 6.37
CA GLU A 68 16.01 10.89 5.03
C GLU A 68 17.54 10.96 5.01
N LYS A 69 18.16 9.80 5.14
CA LYS A 69 19.49 9.56 4.63
C LYS A 69 19.24 8.59 3.51
N GLU A 70 19.47 9.08 2.31
CA GLU A 70 19.57 8.32 1.08
C GLU A 70 19.98 6.89 1.39
N ARG A 71 19.10 5.94 1.05
CA ARG A 71 19.48 4.54 1.10
C ARG A 71 20.66 4.40 0.13
N PRO A 72 21.82 3.87 0.57
CA PRO A 72 23.00 3.74 -0.28
C PRO A 72 22.62 3.06 -1.59
N LYS A 73 23.08 3.62 -2.70
CA LYS A 73 22.92 3.07 -4.07
C LYS A 73 23.83 1.85 -4.30
N ASP A 74 24.30 1.25 -3.20
CA ASP A 74 25.40 0.31 -3.13
C ASP A 74 24.90 -0.98 -2.47
N SER A 75 24.00 -1.66 -3.14
CA SER A 75 24.12 -3.12 -3.17
C SER A 75 24.45 -3.47 -4.60
N VAL A 76 25.64 -3.01 -5.02
CA VAL A 76 26.38 -3.60 -6.13
C VAL A 76 26.48 -5.07 -5.79
N ASP A 77 25.74 -5.89 -6.54
CA ASP A 77 25.85 -7.34 -6.46
C ASP A 77 27.30 -7.71 -6.82
N HIS A 78 28.07 -8.05 -5.78
CA HIS A 78 29.45 -8.49 -5.90
C HIS A 78 29.55 -9.93 -6.42
N ARG A 79 28.51 -10.51 -7.03
CA ARG A 79 28.61 -11.83 -7.67
C ARG A 79 29.14 -11.75 -9.11
N ARG A 80 30.05 -10.80 -9.38
CA ARG A 80 30.95 -10.85 -10.54
C ARG A 80 32.33 -11.36 -10.10
N LYS A 81 32.47 -12.68 -10.13
CA LYS A 81 33.66 -13.54 -10.23
C LYS A 81 33.13 -14.94 -9.90
N ILE A 82 33.22 -15.90 -10.80
CA ILE A 82 34.45 -16.60 -11.15
C ILE A 82 34.37 -17.08 -12.61
N ASP A 83 35.57 -17.11 -13.17
CA ASP A 83 36.10 -17.59 -14.46
C ASP A 83 35.39 -18.77 -15.14
#